data_AF-A0A7W7RYT1-F1
#
_entry.id   AF-A0A7W7RYT1-F1
#
_cell.length_a   1.000
_cell.length_b   1.000
_cell.length_c   1.000
_cell.angle_alpha   90.00
_cell.angle_beta   90.00
_cell.angle_gamma   90.00
#
_symmetry.space_group_name_H-M   'P 1'
#
loop_
_entity.id
_entity.type
_entity.pdbx_description
1 polymer ?
#
loop_
_entity_poly.entity_id
_entity_poly.type
_entity_poly.pdbx_seq_one_letter_code
_entity_poly.pdbx_strand_id
1 'polypeptide(L)'
;MGTIVLRSAPGDSNGNDIPAGSIITGGYIEVDTLVTSASGNTGTIAVNSEGAGDLLTAAVTSGAPWSATGRKAITPVGTVATSVKTTVRRNLAITVAVAAVTAGKFRVVVTYR
;
A
#
# COMPACT_ATOMS: atom_id res chain seq x y z
N MET A 1 -5.25 -17.93 -11.33
CA MET A 1 -5.36 -16.47 -11.52
C MET A 1 -6.16 -15.92 -10.36
N GLY A 2 -5.53 -15.21 -9.43
CA GLY A 2 -6.21 -14.65 -8.26
C GLY A 2 -6.87 -13.32 -8.62
N THR A 3 -8.18 -13.23 -8.46
CA THR A 3 -8.92 -11.97 -8.65
C THR A 3 -8.60 -11.04 -7.48
N ILE A 4 -7.97 -9.90 -7.75
CA ILE A 4 -7.89 -8.79 -6.80
C ILE A 4 -9.27 -8.14 -6.77
N VAL A 5 -9.98 -8.29 -5.65
CA VAL A 5 -11.24 -7.60 -5.40
C VAL A 5 -10.93 -6.26 -4.72
N LEU A 6 -11.03 -5.18 -5.49
CA LEU A 6 -11.06 -3.83 -4.94
C LEU A 6 -12.47 -3.63 -4.35
N ARG A 7 -12.59 -3.51 -3.02
CA ARG A 7 -13.89 -3.28 -2.37
C ARG A 7 -14.25 -1.80 -2.51
N SER A 8 -15.25 -1.50 -3.33
CA SER A 8 -15.96 -0.22 -3.33
C SER A 8 -17.38 -0.50 -2.84
N ALA A 9 -17.71 -0.13 -1.60
CA ALA A 9 -19.11 -0.18 -1.16
C ALA A 9 -19.87 1.05 -1.72
N PRO A 10 -21.21 1.00 -1.86
CA PRO A 10 -21.99 2.18 -2.21
C PRO A 10 -21.86 3.24 -1.11
N GLY A 11 -21.19 4.36 -1.41
CA GLY A 11 -20.76 5.38 -0.45
C GLY A 11 -19.25 5.62 -0.44
N ASP A 12 -18.46 4.64 -0.90
CA ASP A 12 -17.03 4.76 -1.16
C ASP A 12 -16.79 5.25 -2.60
N SER A 13 -17.27 6.44 -2.93
CA SER A 13 -17.26 6.95 -4.32
C SER A 13 -15.86 7.24 -4.90
N ASN A 14 -14.79 7.07 -4.11
CA ASN A 14 -13.40 7.27 -4.54
C ASN A 14 -12.58 5.98 -4.40
N GLY A 15 -13.14 4.81 -4.73
CA GLY A 15 -12.60 3.45 -4.50
C GLY A 15 -11.17 3.17 -5.01
N ASN A 16 -10.18 3.87 -4.45
CA ASN A 16 -8.79 4.03 -4.84
C ASN A 16 -8.46 5.29 -5.67
N ASP A 17 -9.21 6.38 -5.62
CA ASP A 17 -8.94 7.60 -6.42
C ASP A 17 -8.55 8.79 -5.52
N ILE A 18 -7.41 9.41 -5.83
CA ILE A 18 -6.83 10.56 -5.14
C ILE A 18 -6.78 11.71 -6.16
N PRO A 19 -7.52 12.82 -5.93
CA PRO A 19 -7.53 13.94 -6.84
C PRO A 19 -6.15 14.52 -7.14
N ALA A 20 -6.03 15.18 -8.30
CA ALA A 20 -4.81 15.92 -8.65
C ALA A 20 -4.58 17.06 -7.65
N GLY A 21 -3.33 17.24 -7.23
CA GLY A 21 -2.93 18.29 -6.29
C GLY A 21 -3.13 17.95 -4.82
N SER A 22 -3.76 16.81 -4.50
CA SER A 22 -3.90 16.33 -3.13
C SER A 22 -2.54 16.06 -2.50
N ILE A 23 -2.44 16.34 -1.20
CA ILE A 23 -1.26 16.07 -0.39
C ILE A 23 -1.59 14.93 0.56
N ILE A 24 -1.00 13.76 0.32
CA ILE A 24 -1.03 12.62 1.23
C ILE A 24 -0.11 12.95 2.40
N THR A 25 -0.70 13.09 3.58
CA THR A 25 0.01 13.50 4.80
C THR A 25 0.21 12.36 5.78
N GLY A 26 -0.59 11.29 5.67
CA GLY A 26 -0.55 10.19 6.62
C GLY A 26 -1.28 8.95 6.13
N GLY A 27 -1.31 7.92 6.97
CA GLY A 27 -2.03 6.69 6.70
C GLY A 27 -1.46 5.51 7.47
N TYR A 28 -1.89 4.31 7.08
CA TYR A 28 -1.38 3.05 7.61
C TYR A 28 -1.68 1.89 6.66
N ILE A 29 -0.96 0.79 6.85
CA ILE A 29 -1.29 -0.52 6.29
C ILE A 29 -1.82 -1.38 7.42
N GLU A 30 -3.03 -1.90 7.28
CA GLU A 30 -3.55 -2.94 8.18
C GLU A 30 -3.27 -4.31 7.56
N VAL A 31 -2.47 -5.14 8.24
CA VAL A 31 -2.25 -6.53 7.86
C VAL A 31 -3.22 -7.41 8.64
N ASP A 32 -4.31 -7.82 7.98
CA ASP A 32 -5.33 -8.71 8.54
C ASP A 32 -4.84 -10.18 8.53
N THR A 33 -4.01 -10.55 7.55
CA THR A 33 -3.39 -11.89 7.43
C THR A 33 -2.00 -11.76 6.87
N LEU A 34 -1.03 -12.46 7.47
CA LEU A 34 0.38 -12.44 7.07
C LEU A 34 0.53 -12.68 5.58
N VAL A 35 1.40 -11.90 4.96
CA VAL A 35 1.68 -12.05 3.54
C VAL A 35 2.77 -13.11 3.36
N THR A 36 2.53 -14.04 2.47
CA THR A 36 3.49 -15.09 2.11
C THR A 36 3.73 -15.07 0.62
N SER A 37 4.94 -15.47 0.22
CA SER A 37 5.31 -15.59 -1.19
C SER A 37 6.04 -16.91 -1.44
N ALA A 38 6.02 -17.33 -2.70
CA ALA A 38 6.71 -18.53 -3.14
C ALA A 38 8.22 -18.48 -2.79
N SER A 39 8.86 -19.65 -2.78
CA SER A 39 10.32 -19.77 -2.64
C SER A 39 10.87 -19.10 -1.37
N GLY A 40 10.27 -19.40 -0.21
CA GLY A 40 10.80 -19.01 1.09
C GLY A 40 10.47 -17.58 1.54
N ASN A 41 9.34 -17.02 1.13
CA ASN A 41 8.89 -15.67 1.51
C ASN A 41 9.85 -14.54 1.08
N THR A 42 10.49 -14.68 -0.08
CA THR A 42 11.47 -13.73 -0.64
C THR A 42 10.86 -12.66 -1.56
N GLY A 43 9.56 -12.76 -1.88
CA GLY A 43 8.84 -11.75 -2.63
C GLY A 43 8.90 -10.38 -1.96
N THR A 44 8.90 -9.32 -2.76
CA THR A 44 8.91 -7.94 -2.27
C THR A 44 7.62 -7.23 -2.67
N ILE A 45 7.14 -6.36 -1.80
CA ILE A 45 5.93 -5.58 -2.02
C ILE A 45 6.24 -4.11 -1.71
N ALA A 46 5.95 -3.23 -2.66
CA ALA A 46 5.92 -1.79 -2.49
C ALA A 46 4.49 -1.26 -2.60
N VAL A 47 4.24 -0.14 -1.93
CA VAL A 47 2.96 0.60 -2.00
C VAL A 47 3.25 1.99 -2.54
N ASN A 48 2.43 2.41 -3.50
CA ASN A 48 2.70 3.53 -4.37
C ASN A 48 1.46 4.43 -4.52
N SER A 49 1.65 5.73 -4.78
CA SER A 49 0.60 6.60 -5.30
C SER A 49 1.07 7.52 -6.45
N GLU A 50 2.11 8.31 -6.23
CA GLU A 50 2.68 9.24 -7.20
C GLU A 50 3.97 8.67 -7.80
N GLY A 51 4.83 8.11 -6.94
CA GLY A 51 6.16 7.60 -7.29
C GLY A 51 6.43 6.18 -6.79
N ALA A 52 7.60 5.66 -7.14
CA ALA A 52 8.05 4.33 -6.70
C ALA A 52 8.37 4.33 -5.19
N GLY A 53 7.67 3.53 -4.39
CA GLY A 53 7.92 3.32 -2.96
C GLY A 53 7.58 4.51 -2.06
N ASP A 54 6.76 5.45 -2.53
CA ASP A 54 6.45 6.70 -1.83
C ASP A 54 5.57 6.51 -0.59
N LEU A 55 4.75 5.46 -0.54
CA LEU A 55 3.97 5.09 0.65
C LEU A 55 4.61 3.95 1.44
N LEU A 56 5.21 2.98 0.74
CA LEU A 56 6.05 1.96 1.35
C LEU A 56 7.10 1.51 0.34
N THR A 57 8.37 1.69 0.69
CA THR A 57 9.50 1.15 -0.07
C THR A 57 9.43 -0.37 -0.13
N ALA A 58 9.89 -0.98 -1.22
CA ALA A 58 9.84 -2.42 -1.41
C ALA A 58 10.37 -3.18 -0.19
N ALA A 59 9.50 -3.94 0.46
CA ALA A 59 9.81 -4.72 1.65
C ALA A 59 9.57 -6.21 1.38
N VAL A 60 10.50 -7.05 1.84
CA VAL A 60 10.42 -8.51 1.70
C VAL A 60 9.31 -9.09 2.55
N THR A 61 8.56 -10.07 2.04
CA THR A 61 7.40 -10.65 2.73
C THR A 61 7.76 -11.36 4.04
N SER A 62 8.99 -11.82 4.21
CA SER A 62 9.51 -12.37 5.47
C SER A 62 9.85 -11.32 6.53
N GLY A 63 9.85 -10.04 6.16
CA GLY A 63 10.18 -8.91 7.04
C GLY A 63 8.99 -7.99 7.30
N ALA A 64 9.22 -6.96 8.13
CA ALA A 64 8.25 -5.89 8.33
C ALA A 64 8.02 -5.12 7.01
N PRO A 65 6.79 -4.67 6.72
CA PRO A 65 5.60 -4.73 7.59
C PRO A 65 4.81 -6.05 7.49
N TRP A 66 5.20 -6.97 6.62
CA TRP A 66 4.40 -8.10 6.15
C TRP A 66 4.41 -9.33 7.06
N SER A 67 5.46 -9.48 7.87
CA SER A 67 5.67 -10.63 8.75
C SER A 67 4.91 -10.58 10.09
N ALA A 68 4.09 -9.55 10.31
CA ALA A 68 3.25 -9.43 11.49
C ALA A 68 1.87 -8.84 11.15
N THR A 69 0.83 -9.28 11.84
CA THR A 69 -0.51 -8.69 11.72
C THR A 69 -0.62 -7.33 12.43
N GLY A 70 -1.70 -6.60 12.16
CA GLY A 70 -2.02 -5.32 12.76
C GLY A 70 -1.58 -4.11 11.92
N ARG A 71 -1.72 -2.92 12.50
CA ARG A 71 -1.36 -1.64 11.87
C ARG A 71 0.13 -1.46 11.72
N LYS A 72 0.53 -0.99 10.55
CA LYS A 72 1.90 -0.72 10.14
C LYS A 72 1.95 0.70 9.59
N ALA A 73 2.93 1.47 10.04
CA ALA A 73 3.14 2.82 9.53
C ALA A 73 3.52 2.79 8.05
N ILE A 74 3.10 3.82 7.32
CA ILE A 74 3.57 4.13 5.97
C ILE A 74 4.58 5.28 6.05
N THR A 75 5.24 5.59 4.93
CA THR A 75 6.24 6.67 4.87
C THR A 75 5.66 8.04 5.25
N PRO A 76 4.50 8.49 4.72
CA PRO A 76 3.87 9.73 5.21
C PRO A 76 3.45 9.61 6.69
N VAL A 77 4.09 10.38 7.56
CA VAL A 77 3.87 10.38 9.03
C VAL A 77 3.51 11.76 9.59
N GLY A 78 2.83 12.59 8.81
CA GLY A 78 2.38 13.92 9.24
C GLY A 78 3.45 15.02 9.13
N THR A 79 4.58 14.75 8.48
CA THR A 79 5.64 15.73 8.22
C THR A 79 5.73 16.07 6.73
N VAL A 80 6.22 17.28 6.42
CA VAL A 80 6.40 17.74 5.02
C VAL A 80 7.50 16.94 4.30
N ALA A 81 8.50 16.44 5.02
CA ALA A 81 9.62 15.70 4.43
C ALA A 81 9.18 14.37 3.78
N THR A 82 8.12 13.77 4.32
CA THR A 82 7.60 12.46 3.89
C THR A 82 6.23 12.54 3.23
N SER A 83 5.66 13.73 3.06
CA SER A 83 4.36 13.88 2.40
C SER A 83 4.49 13.70 0.89
N VAL A 84 3.42 13.20 0.26
CA VAL A 84 3.39 12.93 -1.17
C VAL A 84 2.34 13.84 -1.81
N LYS A 85 2.75 14.66 -2.78
CA LYS A 85 1.83 15.50 -3.55
C LYS A 85 1.53 14.85 -4.89
N THR A 86 0.25 14.62 -5.18
CA THR A 86 -0.17 14.09 -6.48
C THR A 86 -0.07 15.18 -7.55
N THR A 87 0.53 14.87 -8.69
CA THR A 87 0.65 15.83 -9.82
C THR A 87 -0.52 15.72 -10.79
N VAL A 88 -1.13 14.55 -10.85
CA VAL A 88 -2.32 14.21 -11.63
C VAL A 88 -3.28 13.41 -10.75
N ARG A 89 -4.45 13.05 -11.27
CA ARG A 89 -5.35 12.11 -10.57
C ARG A 89 -4.64 10.75 -10.44
N ARG A 90 -4.55 10.22 -9.22
CA ARG A 90 -3.79 9.00 -8.91
C ARG A 90 -4.67 7.95 -8.26
N ASN A 91 -4.17 6.71 -8.30
CA ASN A 91 -4.71 5.59 -7.55
C ASN A 91 -3.57 4.95 -6.74
N LEU A 92 -3.89 4.29 -5.63
CA LEU A 92 -2.88 3.48 -4.93
C LEU A 92 -2.50 2.29 -5.81
N ALA A 93 -1.22 2.01 -5.95
CA ALA A 93 -0.72 0.84 -6.64
C ALA A 93 0.09 -0.04 -5.68
N ILE A 94 -0.01 -1.35 -5.89
CA ILE A 94 0.77 -2.36 -5.19
C ILE A 94 1.70 -3.00 -6.21
N THR A 95 3.00 -2.86 -5.99
CA THR A 95 4.01 -3.46 -6.86
C THR A 95 4.58 -4.70 -6.19
N VAL A 96 4.43 -5.86 -6.82
CA VAL A 96 4.98 -7.14 -6.34
C VAL A 96 6.13 -7.56 -7.24
N ALA A 97 7.27 -7.95 -6.65
CA ALA A 97 8.44 -8.40 -7.37
C ALA A 97 9.15 -9.56 -6.65
N VAL A 98 10.24 -10.06 -7.24
CA VAL A 98 11.11 -11.16 -6.77
C VAL A 98 10.44 -12.54 -6.75
N ALA A 99 9.24 -12.66 -6.19
CA ALA A 99 8.46 -13.89 -6.16
C ALA A 99 6.95 -13.61 -6.11
N ALA A 100 6.14 -14.56 -6.57
CA ALA A 100 4.69 -14.45 -6.51
C ALA A 100 4.18 -14.51 -5.08
N VAL A 101 3.30 -13.56 -4.71
CA VAL A 101 2.56 -13.60 -3.44
C VAL A 101 1.49 -14.69 -3.53
N THR A 102 1.51 -15.62 -2.58
CA THR A 102 0.66 -16.82 -2.58
C THR A 102 -0.46 -16.77 -1.55
N ALA A 103 -0.29 -15.97 -0.49
CA ALA A 103 -1.35 -15.68 0.48
C ALA A 103 -1.11 -14.33 1.16
N GLY A 104 -2.16 -13.79 1.78
CA GLY A 104 -2.10 -12.55 2.56
C GLY A 104 -3.35 -11.71 2.37
N LYS A 105 -3.64 -10.87 3.36
CA LYS A 105 -4.73 -9.90 3.31
C LYS A 105 -4.31 -8.64 4.04
N PHE A 106 -4.39 -7.52 3.35
CA PHE A 106 -4.08 -6.22 3.93
C PHE A 106 -4.93 -5.13 3.30
N ARG A 107 -4.97 -3.97 3.98
CA ARG A 107 -5.63 -2.75 3.51
C ARG A 107 -4.64 -1.60 3.61
N VAL A 108 -4.59 -0.77 2.58
CA VAL A 108 -3.84 0.48 2.59
C VAL A 108 -4.84 1.61 2.81
N VAL A 109 -4.61 2.44 3.82
CA VAL A 109 -5.44 3.60 4.13
C VAL A 109 -4.54 4.83 4.11
N VAL A 110 -4.94 5.84 3.34
CA VAL A 110 -4.21 7.12 3.25
C VAL A 110 -5.12 8.26 3.67
N THR A 111 -4.52 9.25 4.33
CA THR A 111 -5.15 10.53 4.68
C THR A 111 -4.56 11.59 3.75
N TYR A 112 -5.43 12.25 2.99
CA TYR A 112 -5.07 13.32 2.07
C TYR A 112 -5.99 14.53 2.21
N ARG A 113 -5.50 15.69 1.77
CA ARG A 113 -6.25 16.95 1.68
C ARG A 113 -5.99 17.63 0.35
#